data_AF-A0A7J9VHZ4-F1
#
_entry.id   AF-A0A7J9VHZ4-F1
#
_cell.length_a   1.000
_cell.length_b   1.000
_cell.length_c   1.000
_cell.angle_alpha   90.00
_cell.angle_beta   90.00
_cell.angle_gamma   90.00
#
_symmetry.space_group_name_H-M   'P 1'
#
loop_
_entity.id
_entity.type
_entity.pdbx_description
1 polymer ?
#
loop_
_entity_poly.entity_id
_entity_poly.type
_entity_poly.pdbx_seq_one_letter_code
_entity_poly.pdbx_strand_id
1 'polypeptide(L)'
;MEEYEQLDRAGKGALLRREGLYNQLISHWRKQRDKGALGALDRPVGRPKADPRDRELAKLRAEKEKLEAELGKARTVIEVQGKLSALLEQLAIGGARDEDRAR
;
A
#
# COMPACT_ATOMS: atom_id res chain seq x y z
N MET A 1 -20.27 31.92 15.35
CA MET A 1 -20.13 31.58 16.79
C MET A 1 -19.84 32.85 17.60
N GLU A 2 -18.85 33.66 17.24
CA GLU A 2 -18.60 34.96 17.91
C GLU A 2 -19.82 35.88 17.94
N GLU A 3 -20.53 36.05 16.83
CA GLU A 3 -21.78 36.82 16.78
C GLU A 3 -22.83 36.27 17.77
N TYR A 4 -23.00 34.95 17.84
CA TYR A 4 -23.93 34.32 18.80
C TYR A 4 -23.50 34.58 20.26
N GLU A 5 -22.21 34.50 20.59
CA GLU A 5 -21.72 34.71 21.96
C GLU A 5 -21.85 36.17 22.42
N GLN A 6 -21.75 37.13 21.49
CA GLN A 6 -21.84 38.57 21.76
C GLN A 6 -23.29 39.07 21.93
N LEU A 7 -24.28 38.28 21.51
CA LEU A 7 -25.70 38.65 21.60
C LEU A 7 -26.29 38.34 22.97
N ASP A 8 -27.26 39.16 23.37
CA ASP A 8 -28.11 38.91 24.53
C ASP A 8 -29.12 37.78 24.25
N ARG A 9 -29.94 37.43 25.23
CA ARG A 9 -30.88 36.29 25.09
C ARG A 9 -31.88 36.49 23.95
N ALA A 10 -32.35 37.71 23.73
CA ALA A 10 -33.28 38.04 22.66
C ALA A 10 -32.58 37.98 21.29
N GLY A 11 -31.38 38.56 21.18
CA GLY A 11 -30.56 38.54 19.97
C GLY A 11 -30.16 37.13 19.56
N LYS A 12 -29.78 36.27 20.51
CA LYS A 12 -29.52 34.84 20.26
C LYS A 12 -30.74 34.15 19.64
N GLY A 13 -31.93 34.39 20.17
CA GLY A 13 -33.18 33.84 19.63
C GLY A 13 -33.56 34.39 18.26
N ALA A 14 -33.27 35.65 17.97
CA ALA A 14 -33.48 36.25 16.65
C ALA A 14 -32.51 35.70 15.61
N LEU A 15 -31.23 35.60 15.95
CA LEU A 15 -30.18 35.02 15.11
C LEU A 15 -30.51 33.57 14.75
N LEU A 16 -30.87 32.75 15.75
CA LEU A 16 -31.22 31.34 15.51
C LEU A 16 -32.41 31.19 14.55
N ARG A 17 -33.44 32.04 14.67
CA ARG A 17 -34.59 32.00 13.76
C ARG A 17 -34.25 32.48 12.34
N ARG A 18 -33.43 33.52 12.21
CA ARG A 18 -32.95 34.04 10.92
C ARG A 18 -32.17 32.97 10.15
N GLU A 19 -31.32 32.24 10.84
CA GLU A 19 -30.44 31.22 10.25
C GLU A 19 -31.08 29.82 10.19
N GLY A 20 -32.31 29.65 10.69
CA GLY A 20 -32.99 28.35 10.74
C GLY A 20 -32.32 27.32 11.67
N LEU A 21 -31.58 27.78 12.68
CA LEU A 21 -30.77 26.94 13.55
C LEU A 21 -31.48 26.66 14.88
N TYR A 22 -31.32 25.43 15.40
CA TYR A 22 -31.84 25.07 16.71
C TYR A 22 -30.76 25.19 17.79
N ASN A 23 -31.17 25.56 19.01
CA ASN A 23 -30.25 25.75 20.15
C ASN A 23 -29.41 24.49 20.48
N GLN A 24 -29.98 23.30 20.24
CA GLN A 24 -29.24 22.04 20.41
C GLN A 24 -28.05 21.93 19.45
N LEU A 25 -28.13 22.49 18.23
CA LEU A 25 -27.06 22.41 17.25
C LEU A 25 -25.85 23.26 17.66
N ILE A 26 -26.09 24.48 18.15
CA ILE A 26 -25.03 25.33 18.72
C ILE A 26 -24.35 24.64 19.90
N SER A 27 -25.15 24.04 20.80
CA SER A 27 -24.62 23.29 21.94
C SER A 27 -23.78 22.09 21.51
N HIS A 28 -24.19 21.39 20.45
CA HIS A 28 -23.45 20.26 19.88
C HIS A 28 -22.13 20.69 19.24
N TRP A 29 -22.12 21.79 18.49
CA TRP A 29 -20.90 22.36 17.90
C TRP A 29 -19.90 22.83 18.96
N ARG A 30 -20.37 23.43 20.06
CA ARG A 30 -19.49 23.79 21.20
C ARG A 30 -18.81 22.55 21.78
N LYS A 31 -19.59 21.49 22.07
CA LYS A 31 -19.05 20.21 22.57
C LYS A 31 -18.05 19.58 21.61
N GLN A 32 -18.30 19.61 20.30
CA GLN A 32 -17.38 19.08 19.29
C GLN A 32 -16.09 19.89 19.22
N ARG A 33 -16.17 21.22 19.23
CA ARG A 33 -15.01 22.09 19.23
C ARG A 33 -14.15 21.86 20.46
N ASP A 34 -14.77 21.78 21.64
CA ASP A 34 -14.06 21.58 22.91
C ASP A 34 -13.43 20.17 22.97
N LYS A 35 -14.12 19.13 22.46
CA LYS A 35 -13.53 17.80 22.26
C LYS A 35 -12.37 17.80 21.27
N GLY A 36 -12.47 18.55 20.16
CA GLY A 36 -11.41 18.66 19.16
C GLY A 36 -10.16 19.34 19.70
N ALA A 37 -10.33 20.39 20.51
CA ALA A 37 -9.24 21.06 21.20
C ALA A 37 -8.52 20.14 22.19
N LEU A 38 -9.27 19.35 22.97
CA LEU A 38 -8.70 18.35 23.88
C LEU A 38 -8.01 17.21 23.14
N GLY A 39 -8.61 16.70 22.05
CA GLY A 39 -8.02 15.64 21.24
C GLY A 39 -6.76 16.06 20.48
N ALA A 40 -6.60 17.35 20.19
CA ALA A 40 -5.36 17.89 19.63
C ALA A 40 -4.22 17.97 20.66
N LEU A 41 -4.55 18.22 21.94
CA LEU A 41 -3.59 18.28 23.05
C LEU A 41 -3.14 16.88 23.50
N ASP A 42 -4.01 15.87 23.38
CA ASP A 42 -3.74 14.48 23.79
C ASP A 42 -3.03 13.65 22.71
N ARG A 43 -2.80 14.23 21.53
CA ARG A 43 -2.14 13.52 20.43
C ARG A 43 -0.63 13.47 20.68
N PRO A 44 0.00 12.28 20.75
CA PRO A 44 1.44 12.19 21.01
C PRO A 44 2.23 12.93 19.92
N VAL A 45 3.13 13.81 20.36
CA VAL A 45 4.02 14.58 19.48
C VAL A 45 5.04 13.63 18.85
N GLY A 46 4.91 13.38 17.54
CA GLY A 46 5.86 12.54 16.80
C GLY A 46 5.29 11.90 15.53
N ARG A 47 6.17 11.27 14.73
CA ARG A 47 5.76 10.51 13.54
C ARG A 47 4.85 9.36 13.96
N PRO A 48 3.72 9.12 13.25
CA PRO A 48 2.88 7.96 13.51
C PRO A 48 3.72 6.68 13.52
N LYS A 49 3.45 5.79 14.47
CA LYS A 49 4.15 4.50 14.58
C LYS A 49 3.99 3.78 13.24
N ALA A 50 5.10 3.42 12.60
CA ALA A 50 5.09 2.71 11.32
C ALA A 50 4.17 1.49 11.42
N ASP A 51 3.25 1.36 10.47
CA ASP A 51 2.24 0.31 10.50
C ASP A 51 2.96 -1.05 10.41
N PRO A 52 2.65 -2.02 11.28
CA PRO A 52 3.16 -3.39 11.15
C PRO A 52 2.99 -3.97 9.73
N ARG A 53 1.93 -3.57 9.02
CA ARG A 53 1.67 -3.94 7.63
C ARG A 53 2.74 -3.43 6.66
N ASP A 54 3.30 -2.25 6.89
CA ASP A 54 4.34 -1.69 6.03
C ASP A 54 5.64 -2.49 6.13
N ARG A 55 5.95 -3.00 7.32
CA ARG A 55 7.11 -3.88 7.54
C ARG A 55 6.94 -5.21 6.83
N GLU A 56 5.76 -5.81 6.94
CA GLU A 56 5.45 -7.07 6.27
C GLU A 56 5.48 -6.91 4.75
N LEU A 57 4.92 -5.81 4.23
CA LEU A 57 4.99 -5.49 2.80
C LEU A 57 6.42 -5.33 2.30
N ALA A 58 7.30 -4.68 3.07
CA ALA A 58 8.71 -4.55 2.71
C ALA A 58 9.41 -5.92 2.67
N LYS A 59 9.18 -6.76 3.67
CA LYS A 59 9.72 -8.12 3.73
C LYS A 59 9.25 -8.97 2.55
N LEU A 60 7.95 -9.01 2.29
CA LEU A 60 7.36 -9.78 1.20
C LEU A 60 7.88 -9.32 -0.18
N ARG A 61 8.11 -8.01 -0.38
CA ARG A 61 8.71 -7.50 -1.62
C ARG A 61 10.14 -7.99 -1.81
N ALA A 62 10.96 -7.96 -0.76
CA ALA A 62 12.33 -8.46 -0.82
C ALA A 62 12.39 -9.97 -1.09
N GLU A 63 11.51 -10.75 -0.45
CA GLU A 63 11.40 -12.19 -0.71
C GLU A 63 10.96 -12.49 -2.14
N LYS A 64 9.99 -11.74 -2.66
CA LYS A 64 9.53 -11.88 -4.04
C LYS A 64 10.68 -11.63 -5.03
N GLU A 65 11.43 -10.54 -4.87
CA GLU A 65 12.54 -10.20 -5.76
C GLU A 65 13.62 -11.30 -5.75
N LYS A 66 13.96 -11.82 -4.56
CA LYS A 66 14.91 -12.93 -4.43
C LYS A 66 14.41 -14.18 -5.17
N LEU A 67 13.15 -14.55 -4.98
CA LEU A 67 12.56 -15.74 -5.62
C LEU A 67 12.48 -15.58 -7.15
N GLU A 68 12.16 -14.38 -7.64
CA GLU A 68 12.17 -14.09 -9.08
C GLU A 68 13.58 -14.23 -9.69
N ALA A 69 14.62 -13.79 -8.98
CA ALA A 69 16.00 -13.95 -9.40
C ALA A 69 16.44 -15.44 -9.43
N GLU A 70 16.07 -16.22 -8.40
CA GLU A 70 16.34 -17.66 -8.37
C GLU A 70 15.60 -18.41 -9.48
N LEU A 71 14.34 -18.06 -9.74
CA LEU A 71 13.56 -18.61 -10.84
C LEU A 71 14.20 -18.30 -12.21
N GLY A 72 14.72 -17.08 -12.39
CA GLY A 72 15.46 -16.69 -13.58
C GLY A 72 16.69 -17.59 -13.81
N LYS A 73 17.49 -17.81 -12.77
CA LYS A 73 18.67 -18.71 -12.83
C LYS A 73 18.26 -20.14 -13.19
N ALA A 74 17.22 -20.68 -12.55
CA ALA A 74 16.72 -22.02 -12.83
C ALA A 74 16.27 -22.18 -14.29
N ARG A 75 15.58 -21.19 -14.84
CA ARG A 75 15.18 -21.17 -16.27
C ARG A 75 16.38 -21.17 -17.20
N THR A 76 17.42 -20.40 -16.91
CA THR A 76 18.66 -20.39 -17.71
C THR A 76 19.35 -21.75 -17.68
N VAL A 77 19.41 -22.41 -16.53
CA VAL A 77 19.99 -23.77 -16.43
C VAL A 77 19.20 -24.76 -17.31
N ILE A 78 17.88 -24.73 -17.23
CA ILE A 78 17.01 -25.58 -18.06
C ILE A 78 17.25 -25.32 -19.56
N GLU A 79 17.38 -24.06 -19.96
CA GLU A 79 17.65 -23.71 -21.37
C GLU A 79 19.00 -24.25 -21.84
N VAL A 80 20.06 -24.09 -21.04
CA VAL A 80 21.40 -24.60 -21.37
C VAL A 80 21.38 -26.13 -21.48
N GLN A 81 20.72 -26.82 -20.55
CA GLN A 81 20.56 -28.27 -20.59
C GLN A 81 19.82 -28.71 -21.85
N GLY A 82 18.73 -28.03 -22.22
CA GLY A 82 17.99 -28.31 -23.45
C GLY A 82 18.84 -28.15 -24.71
N LYS A 83 19.63 -27.06 -24.80
CA LYS A 83 20.55 -26.83 -25.91
C LYS A 83 21.64 -27.90 -25.99
N LEU A 84 22.22 -28.29 -24.85
CA LEU A 84 23.23 -29.34 -24.78
C LEU A 84 22.67 -30.68 -25.26
N SER A 85 21.48 -31.07 -24.79
CA SER A 85 20.82 -32.30 -25.24
C SER A 85 20.57 -32.30 -26.74
N ALA A 86 20.07 -31.19 -27.31
CA ALA A 86 19.85 -31.07 -28.75
C ALA A 86 21.16 -31.20 -29.55
N LEU A 87 22.25 -30.59 -29.09
CA LEU A 87 23.56 -30.72 -29.73
C LEU A 87 24.09 -32.16 -29.67
N LEU A 88 23.94 -32.83 -28.52
CA LEU A 88 24.34 -34.24 -28.38
C LEU A 88 23.53 -35.15 -29.32
N GLU A 89 22.24 -34.90 -29.48
CA GLU A 89 21.39 -35.64 -30.43
C GLU A 89 21.85 -35.42 -31.88
N GLN A 90 22.18 -34.18 -32.27
CA GLN A 90 22.72 -33.87 -33.60
C GLN A 90 24.05 -34.59 -33.86
N LEU A 91 24.96 -34.61 -32.88
CA LEU A 91 26.24 -35.31 -33.00
C LEU A 91 26.06 -36.83 -33.10
N ALA A 92 25.13 -37.41 -32.34
CA ALA A 92 24.82 -38.83 -32.43
C ALA A 92 24.27 -39.21 -33.83
N ILE A 93 23.38 -38.39 -34.40
CA ILE A 93 22.83 -38.60 -35.74
C ILE A 93 23.87 -38.33 -36.84
N GLY A 94 24.72 -37.31 -36.66
CA GLY A 94 25.80 -36.96 -37.59
C GLY A 94 26.88 -38.05 -37.66
N GLY A 95 27.30 -38.58 -36.51
CA GLY A 95 28.24 -39.70 -36.44
C GLY A 95 27.70 -40.96 -37.10
N ALA A 96 26.42 -41.27 -36.93
CA ALA A 96 25.77 -42.40 -37.60
C ALA A 96 25.79 -42.28 -39.14
N ARG A 97 25.67 -41.06 -39.68
CA ARG A 97 25.72 -40.81 -41.14
C ARG A 97 27.13 -40.91 -41.73
N ASP A 98 28.17 -40.60 -40.95
CA ASP A 98 29.56 -40.76 -41.38
C ASP A 98 30.00 -42.23 -41.33
N GLU A 99 29.50 -43.02 -40.38
CA GLU A 99 29.76 -44.48 -40.33
C GLU A 99 29.13 -45.24 -41.50
N ASP A 100 27.92 -44.88 -41.93
CA ASP A 100 27.25 -45.51 -43.08
C ASP A 100 27.89 -45.14 -44.44
N ARG A 101 28.61 -44.02 -44.54
CA ARG A 101 29.29 -43.59 -45.78
C ARG A 101 30.69 -44.20 -45.94
N ALA A 102 31.28 -44.69 -44.84
CA ALA A 102 32.62 -45.28 -44.82
C ALA A 102 32.64 -46.81 -45.03
N ARG A 103 31.47 -47.45 -45.23
CA ARG A 103 31.31 -48.88 -45.55
C ARG A 103 31.00 -49.09 -47.03
#